data_AF-A0A3S4IDU7-F1
#
_entry.id   AF-A0A3S4IDU7-F1
#
_cell.length_a   1.000
_cell.length_b   1.000
_cell.length_c   1.000
_cell.angle_alpha   90.00
_cell.angle_beta   90.00
_cell.angle_gamma   90.00
#
_symmetry.space_group_name_H-M   'P 1'
#
loop_
_entity.id
_entity.type
_entity.pdbx_description
1 polymer ?
#
loop_
_entity_poly.entity_id
_entity_poly.type
_entity_poly.pdbx_seq_one_letter_code
_entity_poly.pdbx_strand_id
1 'polypeptide(L)'
;MFRWNKEKKPVKEKLKVEKTPLMKNNPMKRAMTSLNLGSNSPVISFGFSAGNQAGNINAIINRTLPIMVAASRELSIKNGIVKKYVATNSAGVTGADGLYIRPCSHSSDDDAVNQEINKQLEDAFYKWAEDPKAFSRCGTLDISTFQRLVERTRSIDGDCFVRIHSGNDGMPQVEIIDSMRIATYDKPVITVR
;
A
#
# COMPACT_ATOMS: atom_id res chain seq x y z
N MET A 1 -10.87 2.12 57.54
CA MET A 1 -10.95 3.27 56.62
C MET A 1 -9.91 3.07 55.52
N PHE A 2 -10.30 2.68 54.30
CA PHE A 2 -9.39 2.54 53.16
C PHE A 2 -9.98 3.30 51.97
N ARG A 3 -9.30 4.37 51.53
CA ARG A 3 -9.66 5.20 50.37
C ARG A 3 -8.78 4.81 49.19
N TRP A 4 -9.38 4.29 48.11
CA TRP A 4 -8.72 4.08 46.83
C TRP A 4 -8.70 5.38 46.01
N ASN A 5 -7.50 5.85 45.67
CA ASN A 5 -7.27 6.95 44.73
C ASN A 5 -7.31 6.39 43.30
N LYS A 6 -8.24 6.88 42.46
CA LYS A 6 -8.28 6.60 41.01
C LYS A 6 -7.80 7.85 40.26
N GLU A 7 -6.66 7.76 39.59
CA GLU A 7 -6.15 8.81 38.70
C GLU A 7 -7.00 8.91 37.43
N LYS A 8 -7.38 10.14 37.06
CA LYS A 8 -8.16 10.46 35.85
C LYS A 8 -7.20 10.81 34.71
N LYS A 9 -7.31 10.13 33.56
CA LYS A 9 -6.57 10.47 32.32
C LYS A 9 -7.25 11.65 31.60
N PRO A 10 -6.49 12.58 30.97
CA PRO A 10 -7.05 13.77 30.35
C PRO A 10 -7.73 13.47 29.00
N VAL A 11 -8.88 14.12 28.77
CA VAL A 11 -9.70 14.04 27.55
C VAL A 11 -9.16 15.04 26.51
N LYS A 12 -8.88 14.58 25.29
CA LYS A 12 -8.46 15.44 24.16
C LYS A 12 -9.69 15.99 23.42
N GLU A 13 -9.80 17.32 23.28
CA GLU A 13 -10.86 18.00 22.51
C GLU A 13 -10.72 17.78 21.00
N LYS A 14 -11.86 17.62 20.30
CA LYS A 14 -11.91 17.44 18.84
C LYS A 14 -12.11 18.79 18.14
N LEU A 15 -11.24 19.12 17.19
CA LEU A 15 -11.34 20.30 16.34
C LEU A 15 -12.53 20.18 15.36
N LYS A 16 -13.37 21.22 15.26
CA LYS A 16 -14.47 21.33 14.28
C LYS A 16 -13.93 21.89 12.96
N VAL A 17 -14.20 21.20 11.86
CA VAL A 17 -13.90 21.67 10.49
C VAL A 17 -15.15 22.26 9.86
N GLU A 18 -15.12 23.54 9.50
CA GLU A 18 -16.19 24.19 8.74
C GLU A 18 -16.16 23.77 7.27
N LYS A 19 -17.32 23.43 6.70
CA LYS A 19 -17.47 23.07 5.29
C LYS A 19 -18.08 24.24 4.53
N THR A 20 -17.44 24.67 3.44
CA THR A 20 -17.97 25.68 2.53
C THR A 20 -19.00 25.08 1.55
N PRO A 21 -20.05 25.82 1.15
CA PRO A 21 -21.10 25.31 0.27
C PRO A 21 -20.68 25.34 -1.21
N LEU A 22 -20.94 24.25 -1.94
CA LEU A 22 -20.69 24.12 -3.38
C LEU A 22 -21.80 24.79 -4.21
N MET A 23 -21.42 25.37 -5.36
CA MET A 23 -22.27 26.20 -6.22
C MET A 23 -23.53 25.48 -6.76
N LYS A 24 -24.63 26.22 -6.87
CA LYS A 24 -26.00 25.69 -7.07
C LYS A 24 -26.27 25.08 -8.46
N ASN A 25 -25.52 25.45 -9.52
CA ASN A 25 -25.79 25.02 -10.90
C ASN A 25 -24.52 24.58 -11.65
N ASN A 26 -24.07 23.33 -11.41
CA ASN A 26 -22.90 22.75 -12.09
C ASN A 26 -23.33 21.93 -13.35
N PRO A 27 -22.81 22.25 -14.55
CA PRO A 27 -23.14 21.55 -15.80
C PRO A 27 -22.74 20.06 -15.82
N MET A 28 -21.84 19.61 -14.93
CA MET A 28 -21.48 18.19 -14.80
C MET A 28 -22.64 17.28 -14.38
N LYS A 29 -23.72 17.82 -13.80
CA LYS A 29 -24.89 17.01 -13.42
C LYS A 29 -25.66 16.46 -14.63
N ARG A 30 -25.66 17.12 -15.79
CA ARG A 30 -26.40 16.64 -16.98
C ARG A 30 -25.68 15.48 -17.68
N ALA A 31 -24.35 15.49 -17.72
CA ALA A 31 -23.54 14.47 -18.39
C ALA A 31 -23.62 13.07 -17.71
N MET A 32 -23.93 13.01 -16.41
CA MET A 32 -24.08 11.75 -15.67
C MET A 32 -25.37 10.98 -16.01
N THR A 33 -26.38 11.64 -16.55
CA THR A 33 -27.70 11.02 -16.83
C THR A 33 -27.66 10.16 -18.09
N SER A 34 -26.82 10.50 -19.08
CA SER A 34 -26.71 9.78 -20.35
C SER A 34 -25.83 8.53 -20.27
N LEU A 35 -25.00 8.40 -19.23
CA LEU A 35 -24.11 7.24 -19.01
C LEU A 35 -24.83 6.03 -18.39
N ASN A 36 -26.08 6.17 -17.95
CA ASN A 36 -26.83 5.13 -17.23
C ASN A 36 -27.61 4.15 -18.12
N LEU A 37 -27.64 4.30 -19.44
CA LEU A 37 -28.51 3.47 -20.31
C LEU A 37 -27.80 2.32 -21.06
N GLY A 38 -26.49 2.12 -20.90
CA GLY A 38 -25.72 1.33 -21.87
C GLY A 38 -24.80 0.20 -21.39
N SER A 39 -24.61 -0.06 -20.09
CA SER A 39 -23.61 -1.05 -19.65
C SER A 39 -24.18 -2.09 -18.69
N ASN A 40 -24.59 -3.24 -19.24
CA ASN A 40 -24.80 -4.50 -18.52
C ASN A 40 -23.46 -5.12 -18.09
N SER A 41 -22.68 -4.40 -17.30
CA SER A 41 -21.64 -4.97 -16.43
C SER A 41 -22.28 -5.19 -15.06
N PRO A 42 -21.94 -6.23 -14.27
CA PRO A 42 -22.50 -6.40 -12.94
C PRO A 42 -21.99 -5.25 -12.07
N VAL A 43 -22.75 -4.15 -12.05
CA VAL A 43 -22.60 -3.09 -11.08
C VAL A 43 -22.87 -3.75 -9.75
N ILE A 44 -21.82 -4.02 -8.99
CA ILE A 44 -21.93 -4.31 -7.56
C ILE A 44 -22.64 -3.09 -6.99
N SER A 45 -23.95 -3.24 -6.78
CA SER A 45 -24.81 -2.22 -6.25
C SER A 45 -24.34 -1.93 -4.82
N PHE A 46 -23.52 -0.88 -4.69
CA PHE A 46 -23.32 -0.18 -3.44
C PHE A 46 -24.70 0.29 -2.99
N GLY A 47 -25.26 -0.37 -1.98
CA GLY A 47 -26.65 -0.22 -1.56
C GLY A 47 -27.11 1.22 -1.35
N PHE A 48 -27.63 1.84 -2.41
CA PHE A 48 -28.54 2.99 -2.36
C PHE A 48 -30.00 2.51 -2.36
N SER A 49 -30.26 1.31 -1.83
CA SER A 49 -31.58 0.93 -1.34
C SER A 49 -31.73 1.56 0.05
N ALA A 50 -32.68 2.47 0.20
CA ALA A 50 -33.00 3.14 1.45
C ALA A 50 -33.40 2.10 2.51
N GLY A 51 -32.46 1.67 3.34
CA GLY A 51 -32.71 0.73 4.43
C GLY A 51 -31.44 0.27 5.13
N ASN A 52 -31.05 1.00 6.18
CA ASN A 52 -30.29 0.56 7.37
C ASN A 52 -29.53 -0.79 7.32
N GLN A 53 -28.61 -0.95 6.38
CA GLN A 53 -27.51 -1.92 6.45
C GLN A 53 -26.23 -1.21 6.01
N ALA A 54 -25.88 -0.11 6.70
CA ALA A 54 -24.50 0.37 6.72
C ALA A 54 -23.68 -0.65 7.52
N GLY A 55 -23.43 -1.82 6.91
CA GLY A 55 -22.53 -2.82 7.44
C GLY A 55 -21.17 -2.17 7.66
N ASN A 56 -20.48 -2.61 8.72
CA ASN A 56 -19.11 -2.20 9.02
C ASN A 56 -18.28 -2.18 7.72
N ILE A 57 -17.63 -1.05 7.41
CA ILE A 57 -16.87 -0.90 6.16
C ILE A 57 -15.81 -1.98 6.00
N ASN A 58 -15.22 -2.43 7.11
CA ASN A 58 -14.28 -3.55 7.11
C ASN A 58 -14.96 -4.85 6.67
N ALA A 59 -16.22 -5.09 7.04
CA ALA A 59 -16.98 -6.26 6.60
C ALA A 59 -17.31 -6.21 5.10
N ILE A 60 -17.57 -5.01 4.57
CA ILE A 60 -17.80 -4.83 3.13
C ILE A 60 -16.50 -5.06 2.35
N ILE A 61 -15.39 -4.42 2.77
CA ILE A 61 -14.07 -4.57 2.16
C ILE A 61 -13.64 -6.04 2.14
N ASN A 62 -13.72 -6.72 3.29
CA ASN A 62 -13.32 -8.13 3.38
C ASN A 62 -14.20 -9.06 2.53
N ARG A 63 -15.43 -8.66 2.17
CA ARG A 63 -16.32 -9.44 1.28
C ARG A 63 -16.04 -9.18 -0.20
N THR A 64 -15.76 -7.94 -0.58
CA THR A 64 -15.62 -7.56 -2.01
C THR A 64 -14.19 -7.69 -2.52
N LEU A 65 -13.19 -7.45 -1.68
CA LEU A 65 -11.77 -7.44 -2.07
C LEU A 65 -11.32 -8.78 -2.69
N PRO A 66 -11.63 -9.96 -2.14
CA PRO A 66 -11.23 -11.23 -2.75
C PRO A 66 -11.79 -11.43 -4.17
N ILE A 67 -13.03 -11.00 -4.41
CA ILE A 67 -13.70 -11.13 -5.71
C ILE A 67 -13.03 -10.22 -6.75
N MET A 68 -12.76 -8.97 -6.36
CA MET A 68 -12.09 -8.00 -7.24
C MET A 68 -10.65 -8.41 -7.57
N VAL A 69 -9.90 -8.89 -6.57
CA VAL A 69 -8.53 -9.39 -6.77
C VAL A 69 -8.51 -10.60 -7.70
N ALA A 70 -9.42 -11.56 -7.51
CA ALA A 70 -9.52 -12.73 -8.39
C ALA A 70 -9.79 -12.35 -9.86
N ALA A 71 -10.75 -11.43 -10.08
CA ALA A 71 -11.06 -10.93 -11.43
C ALA A 71 -9.87 -10.19 -12.05
N SER A 72 -9.14 -9.37 -11.27
CA SER A 72 -7.97 -8.65 -11.76
C SER A 72 -6.82 -9.60 -12.14
N ARG A 73 -6.55 -10.61 -11.30
CA ARG A 73 -5.55 -11.66 -11.59
C ARG A 73 -5.89 -12.40 -12.88
N GLU A 74 -7.16 -12.78 -13.07
CA GLU A 74 -7.62 -13.43 -14.30
C GLU A 74 -7.39 -12.55 -15.54
N LEU A 75 -7.78 -11.26 -15.46
CA LEU A 75 -7.57 -10.30 -16.55
C LEU A 75 -6.09 -10.07 -16.85
N SER A 76 -5.23 -10.05 -15.83
CA SER A 76 -3.78 -9.86 -16.01
C SER A 76 -3.13 -10.98 -16.82
N ILE A 77 -3.72 -12.18 -16.81
CA ILE A 77 -3.24 -13.34 -17.54
C ILE A 77 -3.86 -13.42 -18.93
N LYS A 78 -5.19 -13.20 -19.02
CA LYS A 78 -5.96 -13.37 -20.27
C LYS A 78 -5.85 -12.18 -21.22
N ASN A 79 -5.71 -10.96 -20.71
CA ASN A 79 -5.67 -9.75 -21.53
C ASN A 79 -4.23 -9.34 -21.84
N GLY A 80 -3.86 -9.38 -23.14
CA GLY A 80 -2.54 -9.00 -23.61
C GLY A 80 -2.16 -7.54 -23.31
N ILE A 81 -3.14 -6.63 -23.27
CA ILE A 81 -2.93 -5.21 -22.95
C ILE A 81 -2.52 -5.07 -21.48
N VAL A 82 -3.28 -5.69 -20.57
CA VAL A 82 -2.97 -5.66 -19.13
C VAL A 82 -1.62 -6.32 -18.85
N LYS A 83 -1.35 -7.45 -19.50
CA LYS A 83 -0.06 -8.15 -19.38
C LYS A 83 1.11 -7.26 -19.80
N LYS A 84 0.95 -6.52 -20.91
CA LYS A 84 1.97 -5.58 -21.39
C LYS A 84 2.14 -4.41 -20.41
N TYR A 85 1.03 -3.83 -19.93
CA TYR A 85 1.06 -2.76 -18.94
C TYR A 85 1.83 -3.17 -17.68
N VAL A 86 1.47 -4.30 -17.06
CA VAL A 86 2.13 -4.78 -15.83
C VAL A 86 3.61 -5.05 -16.06
N ALA A 87 3.97 -5.65 -17.20
CA ALA A 87 5.38 -5.90 -17.54
C ALA A 87 6.16 -4.59 -17.69
N THR A 88 5.65 -3.64 -18.47
CA THR A 88 6.29 -2.34 -18.70
C THR A 88 6.37 -1.51 -17.41
N ASN A 89 5.33 -1.50 -16.58
CA ASN A 89 5.34 -0.79 -15.30
C ASN A 89 6.43 -1.36 -14.37
N SER A 90 6.43 -2.68 -14.17
CA SER A 90 7.45 -3.32 -13.32
C SER A 90 8.87 -3.09 -13.82
N ALA A 91 9.10 -3.15 -15.13
CA ALA A 91 10.42 -2.92 -15.72
C ALA A 91 10.87 -1.46 -15.61
N GLY A 92 9.94 -0.50 -15.67
CA GLY A 92 10.25 0.92 -15.49
C GLY A 92 10.72 1.26 -14.07
N VAL A 93 10.24 0.53 -13.06
CA VAL A 93 10.62 0.78 -11.66
C VAL A 93 11.90 0.05 -11.25
N THR A 94 12.16 -1.15 -11.78
CA THR A 94 13.32 -1.97 -11.38
C THR A 94 14.46 -2.02 -12.40
N GLY A 95 14.32 -1.33 -13.52
CA GLY A 95 15.32 -1.33 -14.60
C GLY A 95 16.55 -0.48 -14.27
N ALA A 96 17.46 -0.36 -15.24
CA ALA A 96 18.64 0.51 -15.13
C ALA A 96 18.26 1.99 -14.91
N ASP A 97 17.12 2.42 -15.46
CA ASP A 97 16.53 3.74 -15.24
C ASP A 97 15.48 3.73 -14.11
N GLY A 98 15.50 2.70 -13.27
CA GLY A 98 14.54 2.47 -12.19
C GLY A 98 14.82 3.27 -10.93
N LEU A 99 14.09 2.94 -9.87
CA LEU A 99 14.26 3.57 -8.56
C LEU A 99 15.53 3.07 -7.88
N TYR A 100 16.47 4.00 -7.68
CA TYR A 100 17.69 3.77 -6.93
C TYR A 100 17.57 4.34 -5.51
N ILE A 101 17.96 3.57 -4.50
CA ILE A 101 17.80 3.94 -3.09
C ILE A 101 19.11 4.59 -2.62
N ARG A 102 19.05 5.89 -2.36
CA ARG A 102 20.19 6.69 -1.90
C ARG A 102 19.97 7.13 -0.46
N PRO A 103 20.86 6.78 0.49
CA PRO A 103 20.79 7.33 1.82
C PRO A 103 21.11 8.82 1.78
N CYS A 104 20.44 9.59 2.63
CA CYS A 104 20.67 11.02 2.80
C CYS A 104 20.75 11.33 4.30
N SER A 105 21.94 11.12 4.85
CA SER A 105 22.29 11.46 6.22
C SER A 105 22.84 12.87 6.30
N HIS A 106 22.46 13.57 7.37
CA HIS A 106 22.93 14.90 7.73
C HIS A 106 23.42 14.85 9.18
N SER A 107 24.48 14.05 9.39
CA SER A 107 25.01 13.77 10.72
C SER A 107 26.03 14.82 11.18
N SER A 108 26.64 15.53 10.23
CA SER A 108 27.62 16.59 10.43
C SER A 108 27.17 17.88 9.76
N ASP A 109 27.70 19.04 10.18
CA ASP A 109 27.53 20.31 9.49
C ASP A 109 28.37 20.41 8.20
N ASP A 110 29.40 19.56 8.06
CA ASP A 110 30.23 19.46 6.87
C ASP A 110 29.64 18.51 5.83
N ASP A 111 29.36 19.03 4.64
CA ASP A 111 28.77 18.30 3.52
C ASP A 111 29.70 17.21 2.98
N ALA A 112 31.02 17.42 3.01
CA ALA A 112 31.97 16.42 2.52
C ALA A 112 31.95 15.14 3.38
N VAL A 113 31.83 15.30 4.70
CA VAL A 113 31.71 14.19 5.65
C VAL A 113 30.38 13.46 5.47
N ASN A 114 29.29 14.20 5.27
CA ASN A 114 27.97 13.61 5.01
C ASN A 114 27.96 12.79 3.70
N GLN A 115 28.61 13.28 2.65
CA GLN A 115 28.72 12.55 1.37
C GLN A 115 29.46 11.23 1.53
N GLU A 116 30.56 11.20 2.29
CA GLU A 116 31.32 9.97 2.56
C GLU A 116 30.48 8.97 3.39
N ILE A 117 29.79 9.44 4.42
CA ILE A 117 28.88 8.58 5.22
C ILE A 117 27.76 8.02 4.33
N ASN A 118 27.17 8.84 3.47
CA ASN A 118 26.11 8.40 2.56
C ASN A 118 26.61 7.30 1.63
N LYS A 119 27.82 7.43 1.08
CA LYS A 119 28.41 6.39 0.24
C LYS A 119 28.61 5.08 1.01
N GLN A 120 29.14 5.15 2.23
CA GLN A 120 29.34 3.96 3.07
C GLN A 120 28.01 3.27 3.43
N LEU A 121 26.98 4.06 3.72
CA LEU A 121 25.63 3.54 3.97
C LEU A 121 25.01 2.91 2.72
N GLU A 122 25.25 3.50 1.54
CA GLU A 122 24.77 3.00 0.26
C GLU A 122 25.39 1.62 -0.04
N ASP A 123 26.73 1.52 0.07
CA ASP A 123 27.46 0.27 -0.14
C ASP A 123 27.01 -0.82 0.85
N ALA A 124 26.84 -0.45 2.14
CA ALA A 124 26.36 -1.38 3.16
C ALA A 124 24.93 -1.85 2.91
N PHE A 125 24.05 -0.94 2.46
CA PHE A 125 22.67 -1.25 2.12
C PHE A 125 22.59 -2.24 0.96
N TYR A 126 23.26 -1.96 -0.17
CA TYR A 126 23.22 -2.84 -1.33
C TYR A 126 23.87 -4.20 -1.05
N LYS A 127 24.96 -4.24 -0.28
CA LYS A 127 25.56 -5.50 0.17
C LYS A 127 24.60 -6.37 0.98
N TRP A 128 23.77 -5.76 1.84
CA TRP A 128 22.72 -6.49 2.58
C TRP A 128 21.54 -6.86 1.67
N ALA A 129 21.12 -5.95 0.80
CA ALA A 129 19.89 -6.09 0.01
C ALA A 129 20.04 -7.01 -1.21
N GLU A 130 21.26 -7.20 -1.70
CA GLU A 130 21.58 -8.13 -2.79
C GLU A 130 21.76 -9.59 -2.31
N ASP A 131 22.08 -9.82 -1.04
CA ASP A 131 22.15 -11.18 -0.48
C ASP A 131 20.74 -11.70 -0.15
N PRO A 132 20.21 -12.69 -0.88
CA PRO A 132 18.85 -13.16 -0.67
C PRO A 132 18.63 -13.74 0.73
N LYS A 133 19.66 -14.33 1.35
CA LYS A 133 19.57 -14.93 2.70
C LYS A 133 19.51 -13.87 3.79
N ALA A 134 20.17 -12.74 3.57
CA ALA A 134 20.17 -11.62 4.51
C ALA A 134 18.91 -10.76 4.36
N PHE A 135 18.47 -10.52 3.13
CA PHE A 135 17.34 -9.63 2.82
C PHE A 135 15.98 -10.30 3.00
N SER A 136 15.78 -11.50 2.44
CA SER A 136 14.49 -12.20 2.44
C SER A 136 14.37 -13.18 3.59
N ARG A 137 13.21 -13.21 4.25
CA ARG A 137 12.92 -14.20 5.30
C ARG A 137 12.99 -15.64 4.77
N CYS A 138 12.63 -15.84 3.50
CA CYS A 138 12.66 -17.14 2.83
C CYS A 138 13.99 -17.42 2.11
N GLY A 139 14.91 -16.46 2.05
CA GLY A 139 16.19 -16.62 1.35
C GLY A 139 16.12 -16.57 -0.17
N THR A 140 15.02 -16.08 -0.75
CA THR A 140 14.74 -16.20 -2.20
C THR A 140 14.67 -14.88 -2.96
N LEU A 141 14.61 -13.75 -2.26
CA LEU A 141 14.44 -12.43 -2.89
C LEU A 141 15.67 -11.59 -2.59
N ASP A 142 16.26 -11.03 -3.63
CA ASP A 142 17.11 -9.85 -3.55
C ASP A 142 16.27 -8.58 -3.72
N ILE A 143 16.86 -7.41 -3.54
CA ILE A 143 16.18 -6.13 -3.67
C ILE A 143 15.52 -5.92 -5.03
N SER A 144 16.16 -6.36 -6.13
CA SER A 144 15.65 -6.16 -7.49
C SER A 144 14.41 -7.03 -7.74
N THR A 145 14.46 -8.32 -7.36
CA THR A 145 13.32 -9.22 -7.47
C THR A 145 12.20 -8.80 -6.54
N PHE A 146 12.54 -8.32 -5.35
CA PHE A 146 11.57 -7.79 -4.38
C PHE A 146 10.82 -6.58 -4.94
N GLN A 147 11.51 -5.54 -5.41
CA GLN A 147 10.87 -4.37 -6.01
C GLN A 147 9.98 -4.76 -7.19
N ARG A 148 10.43 -5.71 -8.02
CA ARG A 148 9.70 -6.16 -9.20
C ARG A 148 8.42 -6.90 -8.81
N LEU A 149 8.49 -7.72 -7.76
CA LEU A 149 7.34 -8.45 -7.24
C LEU A 149 6.36 -7.50 -6.57
N VAL A 150 6.83 -6.55 -5.78
CA VAL A 150 6.00 -5.53 -5.14
C VAL A 150 5.22 -4.73 -6.20
N GLU A 151 5.89 -4.20 -7.23
CA GLU A 151 5.22 -3.43 -8.28
C GLU A 151 4.26 -4.27 -9.11
N ARG A 152 4.61 -5.53 -9.36
CA ARG A 152 3.71 -6.46 -10.06
C ARG A 152 2.45 -6.73 -9.26
N THR A 153 2.58 -7.04 -7.98
CA THR A 153 1.46 -7.29 -7.07
C THR A 153 0.61 -6.04 -6.93
N ARG A 154 1.21 -4.86 -6.73
CA ARG A 154 0.50 -3.57 -6.71
C ARG A 154 -0.27 -3.33 -8.01
N SER A 155 0.35 -3.59 -9.17
CA SER A 155 -0.29 -3.35 -10.48
C SER A 155 -1.47 -4.28 -10.77
N ILE A 156 -1.44 -5.50 -10.23
CA ILE A 156 -2.49 -6.50 -10.45
C ILE A 156 -3.55 -6.41 -9.35
N ASP A 157 -3.16 -6.52 -8.09
CA ASP A 157 -4.06 -6.65 -6.95
C ASP A 157 -4.49 -5.29 -6.39
N GLY A 158 -3.78 -4.20 -6.75
CA GLY A 158 -4.04 -2.84 -6.28
C GLY A 158 -3.34 -2.51 -4.95
N ASP A 159 -3.05 -3.51 -4.13
CA ASP A 159 -2.33 -3.39 -2.86
C ASP A 159 -1.23 -4.45 -2.79
N CYS A 160 -0.12 -4.12 -2.12
CA CYS A 160 0.94 -5.06 -1.77
C CYS A 160 1.29 -4.88 -0.29
N PHE A 161 1.46 -6.00 0.41
CA PHE A 161 1.78 -5.98 1.83
C PHE A 161 3.15 -6.57 2.07
N VAL A 162 3.97 -5.82 2.80
CA VAL A 162 5.33 -6.22 3.17
C VAL A 162 5.40 -6.28 4.69
N ARG A 163 5.86 -7.41 5.20
CA ARG A 163 6.17 -7.59 6.61
C ARG A 163 7.68 -7.49 6.81
N ILE A 164 8.06 -6.62 7.73
CA ILE A 164 9.44 -6.46 8.16
C ILE A 164 9.59 -7.25 9.46
N HIS A 165 10.51 -8.20 9.46
CA HIS A 165 10.89 -8.99 10.62
C HIS A 165 12.18 -8.43 11.19
N SER A 166 12.27 -8.31 12.51
CA SER A 166 13.55 -8.09 13.17
C SER A 166 14.31 -9.41 13.15
N GLY A 167 15.44 -9.46 12.43
CA GLY A 167 16.32 -10.62 12.41
C GLY A 167 17.03 -10.80 13.75
N ASN A 168 17.53 -12.01 14.01
CA ASN A 168 18.29 -12.33 15.22
C ASN A 168 19.59 -11.52 15.30
N ASP A 169 20.17 -11.17 14.16
CA ASP A 169 21.43 -10.43 14.04
C ASP A 169 21.24 -8.90 14.04
N GLY A 170 20.03 -8.42 14.38
CA GLY A 170 19.69 -6.99 14.41
C GLY A 170 19.35 -6.38 13.05
N MET A 171 19.70 -7.04 11.94
CA MET A 171 19.31 -6.62 10.60
C MET A 171 17.88 -7.06 10.26
N PRO A 172 17.06 -6.19 9.62
CA PRO A 172 15.71 -6.55 9.24
C PRO A 172 15.70 -7.60 8.13
N GLN A 173 14.63 -8.40 8.05
CA GLN A 173 14.33 -9.28 6.94
C GLN A 173 12.93 -8.96 6.40
N VAL A 174 12.75 -9.03 5.08
CA VAL A 174 11.46 -8.74 4.45
C VAL A 174 10.73 -9.99 3.98
N GLU A 175 9.40 -9.93 4.04
CA GLU A 175 8.49 -10.95 3.53
C GLU A 175 7.32 -10.26 2.81
N ILE A 176 6.97 -10.73 1.61
CA ILE A 176 5.80 -10.25 0.89
C ILE A 176 4.60 -11.14 1.25
N ILE A 177 3.50 -10.51 1.65
CA ILE A 177 2.25 -11.18 2.02
C ILE A 177 1.23 -10.95 0.91
N ASP A 178 0.54 -12.02 0.52
CA ASP A 178 -0.59 -11.96 -0.40
C ASP A 178 -1.73 -11.11 0.19
N SER A 179 -2.22 -10.15 -0.58
CA SER A 179 -3.34 -9.27 -0.24
C SER A 179 -4.61 -10.00 0.15
N MET A 180 -4.81 -11.24 -0.32
CA MET A 180 -5.94 -12.08 0.09
C MET A 180 -5.83 -12.66 1.51
N ARG A 181 -4.63 -12.66 2.11
CA ARG A 181 -4.37 -13.28 3.42
C ARG A 181 -4.52 -12.31 4.59
N ILE A 182 -4.72 -11.02 4.33
CA ILE A 182 -4.81 -10.00 5.38
C ILE A 182 -6.27 -9.61 5.61
N ALA A 183 -6.75 -9.87 6.82
CA ALA A 183 -8.04 -9.39 7.27
C ALA A 183 -7.90 -7.96 7.84
N THR A 184 -8.75 -7.03 7.42
CA THR A 184 -8.69 -5.60 7.85
C THR A 184 -9.06 -5.36 9.32
N TYR A 185 -9.28 -6.42 10.11
CA TYR A 185 -9.76 -6.30 11.48
C TYR A 185 -8.66 -6.07 12.50
N ASP A 186 -7.40 -6.41 12.21
CA ASP A 186 -6.34 -6.42 13.20
C ASP A 186 -5.04 -5.78 12.68
N LYS A 187 -4.76 -4.58 13.21
CA LYS A 187 -3.49 -3.81 13.17
C LYS A 187 -3.17 -2.95 11.93
N PRO A 188 -2.42 -1.85 12.10
CA PRO A 188 -1.94 -1.02 11.00
C PRO A 188 -0.86 -1.78 10.24
N VAL A 189 -1.24 -2.43 9.14
CA VAL A 189 -0.29 -2.93 8.16
C VAL A 189 0.20 -1.72 7.36
N ILE A 190 1.51 -1.58 7.19
CA ILE A 190 2.10 -0.53 6.35
C ILE A 190 1.65 -0.84 4.91
N THR A 191 0.71 -0.04 4.40
CA THR A 191 0.27 -0.09 3.01
C THR A 191 1.19 0.81 2.20
N VAL A 192 1.91 0.23 1.24
CA VAL A 192 2.59 1.00 0.21
C VAL A 192 1.55 1.30 -0.87
N ARG A 193 1.08 2.55 -0.95
CA ARG A 193 0.16 3.02 -2.01
C ARG A 193 0.92 3.79 -3.07
#